data_AF-A0A9P5RNJ5-F1
#
_entry.id   AF-A0A9P5RNJ5-F1
#
_cell.length_a   1.000
_cell.length_b   1.000
_cell.length_c   1.000
_cell.angle_alpha   90.00
_cell.angle_beta   90.00
_cell.angle_gamma   90.00
#
_symmetry.space_group_name_H-M   'P 1'
#
loop_
_entity.id
_entity.type
_entity.pdbx_description
1 polymer ?
#
loop_
_entity_poly.entity_id
_entity_poly.type
_entity_poly.pdbx_seq_one_letter_code
_entity_poly.pdbx_strand_id
1 'polypeptide(L)'
;YLSRVCPLLVDVRIFAPEVHISERQKICPIFELRLHGGFCLLARLQSLETLQLHSFDRNITYSRHDLSWMLSPPKLTSTDRTERRKKMAEWVSWMEVERTQEERLRLSYITTLDWGDTPPDLVRDLRHLGMLMDVKLRLREIECKDYRLWPRRPRISIGPQHGFGFHAETFVCLYT
;
A
#
# COMPACT_ATOMS: atom_id res chain seq x y z
N TYR A 1 5.92 2.26 -4.43
CA TYR A 1 6.64 3.24 -5.27
C TYR A 1 6.96 4.49 -4.47
N LEU A 2 5.93 5.23 -4.03
CA LEU A 2 6.07 6.46 -3.22
C LEU A 2 7.07 6.31 -2.07
N SER A 3 6.94 5.24 -1.29
CA SER A 3 7.78 5.01 -0.12
C SER A 3 9.23 4.61 -0.41
N ARG A 4 9.57 4.35 -1.67
CA ARG A 4 10.94 4.07 -2.13
C ARG A 4 11.59 5.29 -2.74
N VAL A 5 10.84 6.01 -3.57
CA VAL A 5 11.35 7.19 -4.30
C VAL A 5 11.32 8.44 -3.43
N CYS A 6 10.31 8.58 -2.57
CA CYS A 6 10.11 9.75 -1.72
C CYS A 6 9.91 9.31 -0.25
N PRO A 7 10.94 8.75 0.41
CA PRO A 7 10.80 8.24 1.78
C PRO A 7 10.51 9.34 2.83
N LEU A 8 10.77 10.60 2.49
CA LEU A 8 10.59 11.77 3.35
C LEU A 8 9.24 12.47 3.19
N LEU A 9 8.27 11.88 2.48
CA LEU A 9 6.93 12.48 2.36
C LEU A 9 6.29 12.63 3.74
N VAL A 10 5.84 13.86 4.02
CA VAL A 10 5.14 14.24 5.25
C VAL A 10 3.64 14.07 5.08
N ASP A 11 3.11 14.58 3.97
CA ASP A 11 1.69 14.50 3.65
C ASP A 11 1.49 13.72 2.35
N VAL A 12 0.72 12.64 2.43
CA VAL A 12 0.37 11.81 1.28
C VAL A 12 -1.13 11.84 1.10
N ARG A 13 -1.56 12.29 -0.08
CA ARG A 13 -2.96 12.26 -0.51
C ARG A 13 -3.08 11.39 -1.74
N ILE A 14 -3.89 10.34 -1.64
CA ILE A 14 -4.13 9.41 -2.74
C ILE A 14 -5.60 9.55 -3.14
N PHE A 15 -5.81 9.92 -4.40
CA PHE A 15 -7.14 10.08 -4.99
C PHE A 15 -7.36 8.93 -5.97
N ALA A 16 -8.50 8.24 -5.88
CA ALA A 16 -8.90 7.31 -6.92
C ALA A 16 -9.35 8.14 -8.12
N PRO A 17 -8.82 7.88 -9.33
CA PRO A 17 -9.28 8.61 -10.51
C PRO A 17 -10.73 8.26 -10.80
N GLU A 18 -11.52 9.25 -11.17
CA GLU A 18 -12.84 9.03 -11.77
C GLU A 18 -12.66 8.73 -13.25
N VAL A 19 -13.04 7.51 -13.69
CA VAL A 19 -12.91 7.12 -15.09
C VAL A 19 -14.26 7.23 -15.78
N HIS A 20 -14.35 8.10 -16.77
CA HIS A 20 -15.50 8.18 -17.66
C HIS A 20 -15.25 7.28 -18.86
N ILE A 21 -16.02 6.19 -18.97
CA ILE A 21 -15.95 5.30 -20.14
C ILE A 21 -16.87 5.81 -21.25
N SER A 22 -17.98 6.44 -20.89
CA SER A 22 -18.89 7.14 -21.80
C SER A 22 -19.65 8.25 -21.07
N GLU A 23 -20.37 9.10 -21.82
CA GLU A 23 -21.24 10.16 -21.26
C GLU A 23 -22.25 9.64 -20.22
N ARG A 24 -22.58 8.34 -20.27
CA ARG A 24 -23.56 7.72 -19.37
C ARG A 24 -22.96 6.76 -18.35
N GLN A 25 -21.66 6.43 -18.48
CA GLN A 25 -21.02 5.43 -17.64
C GLN A 25 -19.77 6.00 -16.99
N LYS A 26 -19.96 6.34 -15.71
CA LYS A 26 -18.89 6.64 -14.76
C LYS A 26 -18.47 5.33 -14.09
N ILE A 27 -17.21 4.97 -14.23
CA ILE A 27 -16.59 3.93 -13.42
C ILE A 27 -15.73 4.63 -12.37
N CYS A 28 -16.16 4.51 -11.12
CA CYS A 28 -15.29 4.78 -10.00
C CYS A 28 -14.53 3.47 -9.72
N PRO A 29 -13.23 3.38 -10.04
CA PRO A 29 -12.44 2.26 -9.57
C PRO A 29 -12.59 2.20 -8.05
N ILE A 30 -13.12 1.09 -7.56
CA ILE A 30 -13.23 0.85 -6.14
C ILE A 30 -11.78 0.86 -5.64
N PHE A 31 -11.48 1.71 -4.65
CA PHE A 31 -10.30 1.49 -3.84
C PHE A 31 -10.51 0.15 -3.16
N GLU A 32 -10.00 -0.91 -3.78
CA GLU A 32 -9.97 -2.20 -3.16
C GLU A 32 -8.88 -2.14 -2.09
N LEU A 33 -9.22 -1.51 -0.96
CA LEU A 33 -8.37 -1.35 0.22
C LEU A 33 -8.05 -2.71 0.86
N ARG A 34 -8.67 -3.78 0.37
CA ARG A 34 -8.26 -5.19 0.54
C ARG A 34 -6.93 -5.48 -0.16
N LEU A 35 -6.02 -4.52 -0.13
CA LEU A 35 -4.62 -4.70 -0.43
C LEU A 35 -4.08 -5.60 0.68
N HIS A 36 -4.17 -6.92 0.50
CA HIS A 36 -3.61 -7.91 1.41
C HIS A 36 -2.13 -7.58 1.67
N GLY A 37 -1.87 -6.83 2.75
CA GLY A 37 -0.54 -6.32 3.10
C GLY A 37 -0.03 -5.10 2.31
N GLY A 38 -0.65 -4.64 1.22
CA GLY A 38 -0.07 -3.54 0.41
C GLY A 38 0.13 -2.22 1.18
N PHE A 39 -0.70 -1.94 2.18
CA PHE A 39 -0.52 -0.78 3.07
C PHE A 39 0.76 -0.84 3.91
N CYS A 40 1.31 -2.02 4.17
CA CYS A 40 2.59 -2.15 4.87
C CYS A 40 3.76 -1.54 4.07
N LEU A 41 3.60 -1.27 2.77
CA LEU A 41 4.60 -0.58 1.98
C LEU A 41 4.71 0.91 2.36
N LEU A 42 3.64 1.53 2.86
CA LEU A 42 3.64 2.93 3.32
C LEU A 42 4.36 3.11 4.67
N ALA A 43 4.59 2.01 5.40
CA ALA A 43 5.42 2.00 6.61
C ALA A 43 6.84 2.56 6.42
N ARG A 44 7.33 2.61 5.18
CA ARG A 44 8.67 3.14 4.84
C ARG A 44 8.73 4.66 4.88
N LEU A 45 7.58 5.34 4.86
CA LEU A 45 7.51 6.80 4.91
C LEU A 45 7.80 7.30 6.34
N GLN A 46 9.07 7.50 6.67
CA GLN A 46 9.52 7.78 8.04
C GLN A 46 9.03 9.14 8.54
N SER A 47 8.78 10.08 7.63
CA SER A 47 8.31 11.43 7.96
C SER A 47 6.80 11.59 7.86
N LEU A 48 6.04 10.52 7.60
CA LEU A 48 4.61 10.59 7.37
C LEU A 48 3.88 11.14 8.60
N GLU A 49 3.16 12.24 8.40
CA GLU A 49 2.27 12.87 9.38
C GLU A 49 0.81 12.76 8.97
N THR A 50 0.52 12.83 7.67
CA THR A 50 -0.86 12.74 7.18
C THR A 50 -0.95 11.77 6.01
N LEU A 51 -1.88 10.81 6.09
CA LEU A 51 -2.26 9.95 4.98
C LEU A 51 -3.75 10.13 4.72
N GLN A 52 -4.10 10.67 3.57
CA GLN A 52 -5.49 10.84 3.16
C GLN A 52 -5.78 9.97 1.94
N LEU A 53 -6.78 9.11 2.07
CA LEU A 53 -7.27 8.24 1.00
C LEU A 53 -8.68 8.70 0.60
N HIS A 54 -8.81 9.20 -0.63
CA HIS A 54 -10.03 9.79 -1.12
C HIS A 54 -10.59 9.03 -2.32
N SER A 55 -11.77 8.42 -2.16
CA SER A 55 -12.46 7.73 -3.26
C SER A 55 -13.67 8.54 -3.75
N PHE A 56 -13.94 8.55 -5.04
CA PHE A 56 -15.25 9.03 -5.52
C PHE A 56 -16.42 8.12 -5.13
N ASP A 57 -16.13 6.86 -4.76
CA ASP A 57 -17.13 5.97 -4.20
C ASP A 57 -17.52 6.41 -2.78
N ARG A 58 -18.83 6.51 -2.53
CA ARG A 58 -19.38 6.82 -1.21
C ARG A 58 -19.31 5.62 -0.26
N ASN A 59 -19.21 4.41 -0.82
CA ASN A 59 -19.22 3.15 -0.08
C ASN A 59 -17.80 2.59 0.11
N ILE A 60 -16.85 3.43 0.56
CA ILE A 60 -15.51 2.95 0.87
C ILE A 60 -15.62 1.97 2.05
N THR A 61 -15.49 0.68 1.75
CA THR A 61 -15.36 -0.35 2.77
C THR A 61 -13.89 -0.61 3.04
N TYR A 62 -13.49 -0.50 4.29
CA TYR A 62 -12.18 -0.94 4.75
C TYR A 62 -12.36 -1.85 5.96
N SER A 63 -11.56 -2.90 6.03
CA SER A 63 -11.47 -3.70 7.23
C SER A 63 -10.48 -3.04 8.19
N ARG A 64 -10.76 -3.08 9.49
CA ARG A 64 -9.74 -2.77 10.52
C ARG A 64 -8.48 -3.60 10.32
N HIS A 65 -8.63 -4.82 9.80
CA HIS A 65 -7.50 -5.70 9.50
C HIS A 65 -6.59 -5.17 8.40
N ASP A 66 -7.10 -4.40 7.43
CA ASP A 66 -6.28 -3.84 6.34
C ASP A 66 -5.27 -2.82 6.91
N LEU A 67 -5.71 -2.04 7.89
CA LEU A 67 -4.85 -1.11 8.62
C LEU A 67 -3.95 -1.81 9.63
N SER A 68 -4.37 -2.97 10.14
CA SER A 68 -3.55 -3.73 11.08
C SER A 68 -2.21 -4.10 10.45
N TRP A 69 -2.12 -4.33 9.13
CA TRP A 69 -0.86 -4.57 8.36
C TRP A 69 0.20 -3.47 8.49
N MET A 70 -0.19 -2.26 8.88
CA MET A 70 0.72 -1.12 9.10
C MET A 70 1.28 -1.08 10.52
N LEU A 71 0.77 -1.92 11.44
CA LEU A 71 1.17 -1.95 12.83
C LEU A 71 2.41 -2.82 13.07
N SER A 72 3.21 -2.40 14.06
CA SER A 72 4.40 -3.11 14.54
C SER A 72 4.00 -4.31 15.39
N PRO A 73 4.80 -5.39 15.46
CA PRO A 73 4.49 -6.57 16.26
C PRO A 73 4.03 -6.30 17.69
N PRO A 74 4.64 -5.37 18.46
CA PRO A 74 4.19 -5.07 19.82
C PRO A 74 2.74 -4.55 19.92
N LYS A 75 2.22 -3.99 18.83
CA LYS A 75 0.88 -3.40 18.73
C LYS A 75 -0.15 -4.32 18.07
N LEU A 76 0.28 -5.47 17.56
CA LEU A 76 -0.62 -6.44 16.94
C LEU A 76 -1.25 -7.34 18.00
N THR A 77 -2.57 -7.49 17.92
CA THR A 77 -3.29 -8.50 18.68
C THR A 77 -2.87 -9.91 18.26
N SER A 78 -3.10 -10.91 19.11
CA SER A 78 -2.88 -12.31 18.74
C SER A 78 -3.69 -12.71 17.50
N THR A 79 -4.93 -12.25 17.40
CA THR A 79 -5.81 -12.45 16.24
C THR A 79 -5.21 -11.87 14.96
N ASP A 80 -4.73 -10.62 14.99
CA ASP A 80 -4.11 -9.99 13.81
C ASP A 80 -2.87 -10.76 13.35
N ARG A 81 -2.05 -11.25 14.28
CA ARG A 81 -0.87 -12.05 13.93
C ARG A 81 -1.25 -13.37 13.26
N THR A 82 -2.27 -14.05 13.77
CA THR A 82 -2.77 -15.30 13.19
C THR A 82 -3.35 -15.09 11.80
N GLU A 83 -4.18 -14.06 11.62
CA GLU A 83 -4.75 -13.71 10.31
C GLU A 83 -3.68 -13.32 9.29
N ARG A 84 -2.68 -12.51 9.69
CA ARG A 84 -1.54 -12.20 8.83
C ARG A 84 -0.80 -13.46 8.38
N ARG A 85 -0.49 -14.38 9.30
CA ARG A 85 0.21 -15.64 8.96
C ARG A 85 -0.62 -16.50 8.02
N LYS A 86 -1.93 -16.62 8.27
CA LYS A 86 -2.85 -17.36 7.41
C LYS A 86 -2.85 -16.78 5.99
N LYS A 87 -2.98 -15.46 5.86
CA LYS A 87 -2.93 -14.77 4.56
C LYS A 87 -1.57 -14.92 3.86
N MET A 88 -0.47 -14.79 4.59
CA MET A 88 0.87 -15.00 4.03
C MET A 88 1.11 -16.44 3.56
N ALA A 89 0.45 -17.44 4.18
CA ALA A 89 0.49 -18.82 3.71
C ALA A 89 -0.26 -18.98 2.38
N GLU A 90 -1.42 -18.31 2.22
CA GLU A 90 -2.16 -18.26 0.95
C GLU A 90 -1.32 -17.62 -0.18
N TRP A 91 -0.45 -16.66 0.13
CA TRP A 91 0.39 -16.00 -0.88
C TRP A 91 1.42 -16.91 -1.54
N VAL A 92 1.76 -18.07 -0.96
CA VAL A 92 2.78 -18.97 -1.54
C VAL A 92 2.41 -19.38 -2.97
N SER A 93 1.14 -19.73 -3.22
CA SER A 93 0.68 -20.05 -4.56
C SER A 93 0.56 -18.81 -5.45
N TRP A 94 0.14 -17.67 -4.90
CA TRP A 94 -0.02 -16.43 -5.66
C TRP A 94 1.33 -15.86 -6.13
N MET A 95 2.36 -15.90 -5.28
CA MET A 95 3.71 -15.46 -5.64
C MET A 95 4.30 -16.28 -6.78
N GLU A 96 3.96 -17.56 -6.89
CA GLU A 96 4.42 -18.42 -7.98
C GLU A 96 3.77 -18.04 -9.32
N VAL A 97 2.48 -17.73 -9.30
CA VAL A 97 1.77 -17.18 -10.46
C VAL A 97 2.37 -15.83 -10.86
N GLU A 98 2.60 -14.94 -9.89
CA GLU A 98 3.16 -13.61 -10.11
C GLU A 98 4.59 -13.69 -10.69
N ARG A 99 5.41 -14.61 -10.19
CA ARG A 99 6.77 -14.90 -10.70
C ARG A 99 6.73 -15.38 -12.14
N THR A 100 5.85 -16.34 -12.45
CA THR A 100 5.68 -16.85 -13.82
C THR A 100 5.21 -15.75 -14.77
N GLN A 101 4.30 -14.88 -14.30
CA GLN A 101 3.83 -13.73 -15.07
C GLN A 101 4.94 -12.70 -15.30
N GLU A 102 5.75 -12.41 -14.28
CA GLU A 102 6.92 -11.53 -14.39
C GLU A 102 7.93 -12.09 -15.40
N GLU A 103 8.27 -13.38 -15.33
CA GLU A 103 9.17 -14.05 -16.29
C GLU A 103 8.62 -13.93 -17.72
N ARG A 104 7.31 -14.18 -17.91
CA ARG A 104 6.65 -14.02 -19.23
C ARG A 104 6.72 -12.59 -19.74
N LEU A 105 6.50 -11.60 -18.88
CA LEU A 105 6.55 -10.18 -19.24
C LEU A 105 7.98 -9.68 -19.47
N ARG A 106 8.96 -10.20 -18.73
CA ARG A 106 10.38 -9.93 -18.97
C ARG A 106 10.80 -10.40 -20.35
N LEU A 107 10.38 -11.61 -20.73
CA LEU A 107 10.63 -12.17 -22.05
C LEU A 107 9.96 -11.38 -23.18
N SER A 108 8.88 -10.63 -22.90
CA SER A 108 8.14 -9.89 -23.92
C SER A 108 8.42 -8.39 -23.99
N TYR A 109 8.82 -7.73 -22.90
CA TYR A 109 8.88 -6.25 -22.84
C TYR A 109 10.07 -5.64 -22.10
N ILE A 110 10.87 -6.39 -21.34
CA ILE A 110 11.89 -5.80 -20.46
C ILE A 110 13.30 -6.22 -20.90
N THR A 111 13.70 -5.72 -22.06
CA THR A 111 15.12 -5.58 -22.43
C THR A 111 15.49 -4.14 -22.80
N THR A 112 14.56 -3.19 -22.71
CA THR A 112 14.76 -1.82 -23.25
C THR A 112 14.47 -0.67 -22.28
N LEU A 113 14.16 -0.93 -21.01
CA LEU A 113 14.14 0.15 -20.01
C LEU A 113 15.59 0.53 -19.71
N ASP A 114 16.06 1.59 -20.38
CA ASP A 114 17.29 2.27 -20.01
C ASP A 114 17.08 2.92 -18.64
N TRP A 115 17.71 2.33 -17.63
CA TRP A 115 17.67 2.85 -16.27
C TRP A 115 18.61 4.06 -16.10
N GLY A 116 19.38 4.43 -17.12
CA GLY A 116 20.28 5.59 -17.10
C GLY A 116 21.14 5.63 -15.84
N ASP A 117 21.18 6.80 -15.21
CA ASP A 117 21.92 7.06 -13.96
C ASP A 117 21.17 6.64 -12.68
N THR A 118 20.14 5.79 -12.78
CA THR A 118 19.39 5.36 -11.59
C THR A 118 20.31 4.56 -10.66
N PRO A 119 20.37 4.89 -9.35
CA PRO A 119 21.21 4.17 -8.41
C PRO A 119 20.91 2.66 -8.41
N PRO A 120 21.94 1.78 -8.45
CA PRO A 120 21.75 0.33 -8.51
C PRO A 120 20.88 -0.22 -7.38
N ASP A 121 20.99 0.39 -6.19
CA ASP A 121 20.18 0.04 -5.03
C ASP A 121 18.69 0.34 -5.24
N LEU A 122 18.36 1.45 -5.89
CA LEU A 122 16.99 1.81 -6.21
C LEU A 122 16.42 0.86 -7.28
N VAL A 123 17.20 0.50 -8.30
CA VAL A 123 16.80 -0.50 -9.30
C VAL A 123 16.51 -1.84 -8.65
N ARG A 124 17.38 -2.29 -7.74
CA ARG A 124 17.16 -3.53 -6.96
C ARG A 124 15.89 -3.44 -6.13
N ASP A 125 15.66 -2.33 -5.43
CA ASP A 125 14.45 -2.13 -4.65
C ASP A 125 13.21 -2.17 -5.56
N LEU A 126 13.22 -1.45 -6.67
CA LEU A 126 12.09 -1.37 -7.61
C LEU A 126 11.80 -2.68 -8.36
N ARG A 127 12.72 -3.66 -8.35
CA ARG A 127 12.54 -4.96 -9.04
C ARG A 127 11.21 -5.65 -8.71
N HIS A 128 10.80 -5.61 -7.45
CA HIS A 128 9.58 -6.27 -6.98
C HIS A 128 8.41 -5.30 -6.79
N LEU A 129 8.50 -4.09 -7.35
CA LEU A 129 7.49 -3.07 -7.11
C LEU A 129 6.10 -3.56 -7.52
N GLY A 130 5.16 -3.51 -6.57
CA GLY A 130 3.78 -3.91 -6.80
C GLY A 130 3.55 -5.43 -6.77
N MET A 131 4.58 -6.22 -6.46
CA MET A 131 4.48 -7.67 -6.30
C MET A 131 4.27 -8.07 -4.84
N LEU A 132 3.64 -9.23 -4.61
CA LEU A 132 3.51 -9.85 -3.29
C LEU A 132 4.87 -10.12 -2.63
N MET A 133 5.92 -10.36 -3.42
CA MET A 133 7.27 -10.52 -2.89
C MET A 133 7.75 -9.27 -2.14
N ASP A 134 7.45 -8.07 -2.66
CA ASP A 134 7.79 -6.80 -1.99
C ASP A 134 7.06 -6.68 -0.65
N VAL A 135 5.76 -6.97 -0.64
CA VAL A 135 4.94 -6.99 0.59
C VAL A 135 5.51 -7.97 1.62
N LYS A 136 5.89 -9.18 1.19
CA LYS A 136 6.46 -10.21 2.07
C LYS A 136 7.82 -9.81 2.65
N LEU A 137 8.73 -9.30 1.82
CA LEU A 137 10.02 -8.79 2.28
C LEU A 137 9.82 -7.66 3.29
N ARG A 138 8.87 -6.77 2.99
CA ARG A 138 8.57 -5.64 3.84
C ARG A 138 8.01 -6.05 5.20
N LEU A 139 7.14 -7.05 5.25
CA LEU A 139 6.61 -7.56 6.51
C LEU A 139 7.70 -8.18 7.38
N ARG A 140 8.65 -8.90 6.78
CA ARG A 140 9.81 -9.42 7.52
C ARG A 140 10.65 -8.30 8.15
N GLU A 141 10.85 -7.19 7.43
CA GLU A 141 11.51 -6.01 7.99
C GLU A 141 10.73 -5.44 9.18
N ILE A 142 9.41 -5.31 9.06
CA ILE A 142 8.53 -4.79 10.12
C ILE A 142 8.49 -5.73 11.34
N GLU A 143 8.64 -7.03 11.12
CA GLU A 143 8.69 -8.04 12.18
C GLU A 143 10.02 -8.05 12.95
N CYS A 144 11.05 -7.38 12.44
CA CYS A 144 12.29 -7.17 13.16
C CYS A 144 12.05 -6.31 14.41
N LYS A 145 12.64 -6.71 15.55
CA LYS A 145 12.40 -6.07 16.86
C LYS A 145 12.81 -4.58 16.89
N ASP A 146 13.78 -4.21 16.08
CA ASP A 146 14.32 -2.84 16.05
C ASP A 146 13.61 -1.94 15.03
N TYR A 147 12.59 -2.47 14.34
CA TYR A 147 11.89 -1.72 13.31
C TYR A 147 10.92 -0.69 13.94
N ARG A 148 11.25 0.59 13.81
CA ARG A 148 10.38 1.68 14.25
C ARG A 148 9.44 2.13 13.12
N LEU A 149 8.18 1.73 13.23
CA LEU A 149 7.10 2.26 12.40
C LEU A 149 6.75 3.69 12.80
N TRP A 150 6.75 4.59 11.81
CA TRP A 150 6.35 6.00 11.90
C TRP A 150 6.71 6.67 13.24
N PRO A 151 7.92 7.25 13.36
CA PRO A 151 8.31 7.93 14.59
C PRO A 151 7.31 9.01 15.01
N ARG A 152 6.59 9.62 14.06
CA ARG A 152 5.44 10.50 14.26
C ARG A 152 4.15 9.70 14.10
N ARG A 153 3.10 10.01 14.89
CA ARG A 153 1.80 9.33 14.80
C ARG A 153 1.03 9.88 13.59
N PRO A 154 0.92 9.15 12.47
CA PRO A 154 0.26 9.71 11.31
C PRO A 154 -1.26 9.81 11.56
N ARG A 155 -1.84 10.90 11.08
CA ARG A 155 -3.29 11.08 10.94
C ARG A 155 -3.71 10.39 9.66
N ILE A 156 -4.50 9.32 9.79
CA ILE A 156 -5.05 8.63 8.64
C ILE A 156 -6.51 9.03 8.50
N SER A 157 -6.86 9.60 7.35
CA SER A 157 -8.26 9.84 6.98
C SER A 157 -8.60 9.05 5.73
N ILE A 158 -9.77 8.42 5.76
CA ILE A 158 -10.33 7.69 4.64
C ILE A 158 -11.74 8.24 4.45
N GLY A 159 -12.04 8.73 3.26
CA GLY A 159 -13.33 9.36 3.03
C GLY A 159 -13.66 9.59 1.57
N PRO A 160 -14.94 9.82 1.26
CA PRO A 160 -15.35 10.14 -0.09
C PRO A 160 -14.73 11.47 -0.56
N GLN A 161 -14.27 11.52 -1.80
CA GLN A 161 -13.85 12.75 -2.46
C GLN A 161 -15.10 13.59 -2.73
N HIS A 162 -15.27 14.65 -1.94
CA HIS A 162 -16.34 15.62 -2.18
C HIS A 162 -15.79 16.74 -3.08
N GLY A 163 -16.46 17.00 -4.19
CA GLY A 163 -16.20 18.18 -4.99
C GLY A 163 -16.61 19.41 -4.19
N PHE A 164 -15.63 20.26 -3.84
CA PHE A 164 -15.78 21.59 -3.25
C PHE A 164 -16.61 21.69 -1.95
N GLY A 165 -15.90 21.74 -0.81
CA GLY A 165 -16.32 22.57 0.34
C GLY A 165 -16.76 21.89 1.63
N PHE A 166 -17.08 20.59 1.64
CA PHE A 166 -17.43 19.89 2.89
C PHE A 166 -16.75 18.53 2.99
N HIS A 167 -15.84 18.41 3.96
CA HIS A 167 -15.09 17.20 4.27
C HIS A 167 -15.76 16.46 5.43
N ALA A 168 -16.59 15.47 5.12
CA ALA A 168 -16.92 14.44 6.11
C ALA A 168 -15.72 13.48 6.20
N GLU A 169 -14.71 13.85 6.98
CA GLU A 169 -13.52 13.01 7.20
C GLU A 169 -13.77 12.04 8.36
N THR A 170 -13.70 10.74 8.06
CA THR A 170 -13.56 9.72 9.10
C THR A 170 -12.08 9.60 9.44
N PHE A 171 -11.71 10.10 10.62
CA PHE A 171 -10.36 9.93 11.15
C PHE A 171 -10.23 8.54 11.78
N VAL A 172 -9.26 7.76 11.31
CA VAL A 172 -8.90 6.50 11.94
C VAL A 172 -7.61 6.71 12.72
N CYS A 173 -7.74 6.87 14.03
CA CYS A 173 -6.60 6.81 14.93
C CYS A 173 -6.15 5.36 15.09
N LEU A 174 -4.96 5.03 14.61
CA LEU A 174 -4.36 3.69 14.76
C LEU A 174 -3.87 3.39 16.19
N TYR A 175 -4.20 4.22 17.18
CA TYR A 175 -3.63 4.17 18.52
C TYR A 175 -4.72 4.34 19.60
N THR A 176 -5.31 3.22 20.00
CA THR A 176 -5.95 3.02 21.31
C THR A 176 -5.46 1.69 21.87
#